data_AF-A0A934W995-F1
#
_entry.id   AF-A0A934W995-F1
#
_cell.length_a   1.000
_cell.length_b   1.000
_cell.length_c   1.000
_cell.angle_alpha   90.00
_cell.angle_beta   90.00
_cell.angle_gamma   90.00
#
_symmetry.space_group_name_H-M   'P 1'
#
loop_
_entity.id
_entity.type
_entity.pdbx_description
1 polymer ?
#
loop_
_entity_poly.entity_id
_entity_poly.type
_entity_poly.pdbx_seq_one_letter_code
_entity_poly.pdbx_strand_id
1 'polypeptide(L)'
;MQKIWSADDLTLDVLADHMRDSGLTAMKQEAHRITLHTESGVAYSISIEVQRQFIEFITWLPLDKEQDRQRLLEFEHRCNAEVYLPSFFVDEDGDLRVFYALPYSHGLIAGQLMAMVRRFGSLLEHMVGPRNEDGLILLGRSRKASEDLAPTLNAQAPEDGALLN
;
A
#
# COMPACT_ATOMS: atom_id res chain seq x y z
N MET A 1 -14.24 2.89 -29.15
CA MET A 1 -13.03 3.50 -29.74
C MET A 1 -11.95 3.49 -28.67
N GLN A 2 -10.74 3.03 -28.99
CA GLN A 2 -9.64 2.95 -28.03
C GLN A 2 -9.02 4.34 -27.88
N LYS A 3 -9.09 4.95 -26.69
CA LYS A 3 -8.46 6.25 -26.40
C LYS A 3 -6.96 6.03 -26.24
N ILE A 4 -6.15 6.79 -26.98
CA ILE A 4 -4.69 6.75 -26.94
C ILE A 4 -4.21 8.19 -26.74
N TRP A 5 -3.32 8.40 -25.77
CA TRP A 5 -2.64 9.66 -25.54
C TRP A 5 -1.27 9.66 -26.20
N SER A 6 -0.87 10.79 -26.78
CA SER A 6 0.53 11.02 -27.11
C SER A 6 1.33 11.25 -25.82
N ALA A 7 2.66 11.11 -25.90
CA ALA A 7 3.52 11.35 -24.74
C ALA A 7 3.47 12.82 -24.28
N ASP A 8 3.34 13.76 -25.22
CA ASP A 8 3.35 15.20 -24.94
C ASP A 8 2.04 15.69 -24.32
N ASP A 9 0.93 14.99 -24.59
CA ASP A 9 -0.40 15.31 -24.04
C ASP A 9 -0.62 14.70 -22.64
N LEU A 10 0.30 13.88 -22.15
CA LEU A 10 0.11 13.11 -20.93
C LEU A 10 0.45 13.96 -19.70
N THR A 11 -0.57 14.31 -18.92
CA THR A 11 -0.42 15.00 -17.64
C THR A 11 -1.12 14.24 -16.52
N LEU A 12 -0.81 14.58 -15.26
CA LEU A 12 -1.45 13.96 -14.11
C LEU A 12 -2.97 14.22 -14.11
N ASP A 13 -3.40 15.42 -14.54
CA ASP A 13 -4.80 15.77 -14.70
C ASP A 13 -5.49 14.87 -15.74
N VAL A 14 -4.84 14.64 -16.88
CA VAL A 14 -5.37 13.74 -17.92
C VAL A 14 -5.54 12.31 -17.42
N LEU A 15 -4.60 11.82 -16.60
CA LEU A 15 -4.73 10.51 -15.96
C LEU A 15 -5.88 10.49 -14.95
N ALA A 16 -5.96 11.50 -14.08
CA ALA A 16 -7.00 11.59 -13.05
C ALA A 16 -8.40 11.69 -13.67
N ASP A 17 -8.60 12.56 -14.66
CA ASP A 17 -9.86 12.70 -15.37
C ASP A 17 -10.32 11.37 -15.96
N HIS A 18 -9.40 10.64 -16.61
CA HIS A 18 -9.74 9.33 -17.16
C HIS A 18 -10.06 8.28 -16.09
N MET A 19 -9.39 8.29 -14.95
CA MET A 19 -9.70 7.41 -13.83
C MET A 19 -11.11 7.69 -13.29
N ARG A 20 -11.50 8.96 -13.14
CA ARG A 20 -12.86 9.34 -12.71
C ARG A 20 -13.91 8.93 -13.73
N ASP A 21 -13.67 9.19 -15.01
CA ASP A 21 -14.55 8.77 -16.11
C ASP A 21 -14.72 7.24 -16.16
N SER A 22 -13.71 6.50 -15.71
CA SER A 22 -13.72 5.04 -15.62
C SER A 22 -14.33 4.50 -14.33
N GLY A 23 -14.89 5.37 -13.47
CA GLY A 23 -15.58 4.99 -12.22
C GLY A 23 -14.71 4.93 -10.98
N LEU A 24 -13.42 5.26 -11.04
CA LEU A 24 -12.57 5.39 -9.85
C LEU A 24 -12.76 6.78 -9.22
N THR A 25 -13.68 6.85 -8.26
CA THR A 25 -14.03 8.09 -7.55
C THR A 25 -13.30 8.23 -6.21
N ALA A 26 -12.91 7.11 -5.59
CA ALA A 26 -12.17 7.07 -4.33
C ALA A 26 -10.65 7.24 -4.58
N MET A 27 -10.26 8.46 -4.96
CA MET A 27 -8.85 8.83 -5.12
C MET A 27 -8.61 10.27 -4.67
N LYS A 28 -7.41 10.53 -4.18
CA LYS A 28 -6.96 11.86 -3.78
C LYS A 28 -5.92 12.35 -4.78
N GLN A 29 -6.23 13.41 -5.51
CA GLN A 29 -5.26 14.04 -6.40
C GLN A 29 -4.52 15.17 -5.67
N GLU A 30 -3.21 15.16 -5.77
CA GLU A 30 -2.28 16.18 -5.27
C GLU A 30 -1.44 16.71 -6.44
N ALA A 31 -0.64 17.75 -6.22
CA ALA A 31 0.10 18.43 -7.29
C ALA A 31 1.03 17.51 -8.10
N HIS A 32 1.56 16.45 -7.48
CA HIS A 32 2.56 15.57 -8.09
C HIS A 32 2.20 14.08 -8.05
N ARG A 33 1.03 13.73 -7.51
CA ARG A 33 0.59 12.33 -7.41
C ARG A 33 -0.92 12.18 -7.32
N ILE A 34 -1.41 11.01 -7.70
CA ILE A 34 -2.77 10.53 -7.41
C ILE A 34 -2.64 9.39 -6.41
N THR A 35 -3.26 9.51 -5.25
CA THR A 35 -3.27 8.46 -4.22
C THR A 35 -4.58 7.68 -4.28
N LEU A 36 -4.46 6.36 -4.27
CA LEU A 36 -5.57 5.41 -4.21
C LEU A 36 -5.40 4.51 -2.98
N HIS A 37 -6.50 3.89 -2.55
CA HIS A 37 -6.48 2.90 -1.49
C HIS A 37 -7.02 1.57 -2.00
N THR A 38 -6.42 0.48 -1.54
CA THR A 38 -6.98 -0.86 -1.69
C THR A 38 -8.14 -1.06 -0.69
N GLU A 39 -8.89 -2.16 -0.81
CA GLU A 39 -9.97 -2.51 0.12
C GLU A 39 -9.44 -2.75 1.55
N SER A 40 -8.25 -3.33 1.67
CA SER A 40 -7.51 -3.47 2.94
C SER A 40 -6.91 -2.16 3.47
N GLY A 41 -7.08 -1.05 2.73
CA GLY A 41 -6.67 0.28 3.15
C GLY A 41 -5.23 0.66 2.78
N VAL A 42 -4.51 -0.19 2.04
CA VAL A 42 -3.14 0.11 1.60
C VAL A 42 -3.17 1.29 0.63
N ALA A 43 -2.48 2.38 1.00
CA ALA A 43 -2.33 3.53 0.13
C ALA A 43 -1.25 3.26 -0.92
N TYR A 44 -1.51 3.60 -2.18
CA TYR A 44 -0.50 3.65 -3.23
C TYR A 44 -0.67 4.88 -4.10
N SER A 45 0.43 5.38 -4.62
CA SER A 45 0.48 6.61 -5.41
C SER A 45 0.84 6.34 -6.86
N ILE A 46 0.27 7.16 -7.74
CA ILE A 46 0.56 7.23 -9.17
C ILE A 46 1.16 8.60 -9.47
N SER A 47 2.34 8.65 -10.08
CA SER A 47 3.03 9.88 -10.50
C SER A 47 3.55 9.76 -11.92
N ILE A 48 3.94 10.89 -12.53
CA ILE A 48 4.56 10.93 -13.85
C ILE A 48 6.01 11.39 -13.69
N GLU A 49 6.95 10.54 -14.08
CA GLU A 49 8.34 10.93 -14.31
C GLU A 49 8.50 11.39 -15.76
N VAL A 50 8.51 12.70 -15.96
CA VAL A 50 8.49 13.34 -17.28
C VAL A 50 9.78 13.09 -18.06
N GLN A 51 10.94 13.14 -17.40
CA GLN A 51 12.23 13.04 -18.10
C GLN A 51 12.46 11.65 -18.68
N ARG A 52 12.00 10.62 -17.97
CA ARG A 52 12.20 9.21 -18.35
C ARG A 52 10.96 8.61 -19.02
N GLN A 53 9.87 9.37 -19.11
CA GLN A 53 8.60 8.96 -19.71
C GLN A 53 8.00 7.69 -19.08
N PHE A 54 7.93 7.68 -17.75
CA PHE A 54 7.26 6.62 -16.96
C PHE A 54 6.11 7.16 -16.12
N ILE A 55 5.02 6.38 -16.06
CA ILE A 55 4.04 6.50 -14.99
C ILE A 55 4.48 5.55 -13.87
N GLU A 56 4.74 6.09 -12.70
CA GLU A 56 5.20 5.32 -11.55
C GLU A 56 4.01 4.94 -10.67
N PHE A 57 4.00 3.70 -10.22
CA PHE A 57 3.12 3.16 -9.20
C PHE A 57 3.97 2.79 -8.01
N ILE A 58 3.67 3.37 -6.85
CA ILE A 58 4.51 3.26 -5.66
C ILE A 58 3.66 3.03 -4.42
N THR A 59 4.16 2.18 -3.52
CA THR A 59 3.76 2.18 -2.12
C THR A 59 4.96 1.81 -1.23
N TRP A 60 4.83 2.12 0.06
CA TRP A 60 5.73 1.69 1.10
C TRP A 60 4.93 0.85 2.09
N LEU A 61 5.33 -0.40 2.26
CA LEU A 61 4.74 -1.32 3.20
C LEU A 61 5.65 -1.40 4.42
N PRO A 62 5.18 -1.00 5.62
CA PRO A 62 6.00 -1.08 6.82
C PRO A 62 6.35 -2.53 7.12
N LEU A 63 7.63 -2.82 7.34
CA LEU A 63 8.07 -4.14 7.77
C LEU A 63 8.22 -4.19 9.29
N ASP A 64 8.18 -5.39 9.86
CA ASP A 64 8.51 -5.63 11.26
C ASP A 64 10.01 -5.48 11.51
N LYS A 65 10.40 -4.27 11.93
CA LYS A 65 11.81 -3.88 12.17
C LYS A 65 12.42 -4.56 13.41
N GLU A 66 11.61 -5.26 14.22
CA GLU A 66 12.11 -6.08 15.32
C GLU A 66 12.69 -7.43 14.82
N GLN A 67 12.38 -7.82 13.58
CA GLN A 67 12.95 -9.01 12.96
C GLN A 67 14.40 -8.81 12.54
N ASP A 68 15.11 -9.93 12.41
CA ASP A 68 16.46 -9.92 11.87
C ASP A 68 16.50 -9.36 10.43
N ARG A 69 17.48 -8.50 10.14
CA ARG A 69 17.58 -7.81 8.84
C ARG A 69 17.76 -8.79 7.67
N GLN A 70 18.46 -9.90 7.87
CA GLN A 70 18.63 -10.92 6.84
C GLN A 70 17.26 -11.52 6.45
N ARG A 71 16.36 -11.73 7.43
CA ARG A 71 15.01 -12.21 7.19
C ARG A 71 14.17 -11.24 6.35
N LEU A 72 14.30 -9.93 6.60
CA LEU A 72 13.61 -8.90 5.81
C LEU A 72 14.10 -8.87 4.36
N LEU A 73 15.41 -9.03 4.14
CA LEU A 73 16.00 -9.12 2.80
C LEU A 73 15.61 -10.41 2.07
N GLU A 74 15.53 -11.54 2.78
CA GLU A 74 15.04 -12.80 2.21
C GLU A 74 13.58 -12.70 1.79
N PHE A 75 12.75 -11.99 2.56
CA PHE A 75 11.38 -11.68 2.19
C PHE A 75 11.31 -10.84 0.91
N GLU A 76 12.10 -9.77 0.82
CA GLU A 76 12.21 -8.95 -0.38
C GLU A 76 12.63 -9.77 -1.61
N HIS A 77 13.66 -10.61 -1.49
CA HIS A 77 14.12 -11.48 -2.58
C HIS A 77 13.04 -12.47 -3.02
N ARG A 78 12.30 -13.04 -2.07
CA ARG A 78 11.17 -13.92 -2.37
C ARG A 78 10.06 -13.19 -3.13
N CYS A 79 9.75 -11.94 -2.73
CA CYS A 79 8.78 -11.11 -3.44
C CYS A 79 9.23 -10.86 -4.88
N ASN A 80 10.49 -10.48 -5.10
CA ASN A 80 11.04 -10.30 -6.45
C ASN A 80 11.09 -11.59 -7.28
N ALA A 81 11.25 -12.76 -6.65
CA ALA A 81 11.30 -14.05 -7.34
C ALA A 81 9.92 -14.57 -7.75
N GLU A 82 8.89 -14.28 -6.95
CA GLU A 82 7.59 -14.94 -7.09
C GLU A 82 6.44 -14.01 -7.50
N VAL A 83 6.59 -12.70 -7.32
CA VAL A 83 5.56 -11.71 -7.64
C VAL A 83 5.96 -10.96 -8.90
N TYR A 84 5.20 -11.20 -9.97
CA TYR A 84 5.38 -10.52 -11.25
C TYR A 84 4.77 -9.11 -11.22
N LEU A 85 5.31 -8.21 -12.05
CA LEU A 85 4.93 -6.81 -12.29
C LEU A 85 5.82 -5.77 -11.57
N PRO A 86 5.81 -5.62 -10.23
CA PRO A 86 6.63 -4.63 -9.56
C PRO A 86 8.01 -5.17 -9.20
N SER A 87 8.93 -4.24 -8.93
CA SER A 87 10.15 -4.48 -8.17
C SER A 87 9.92 -4.20 -6.70
N PHE A 88 10.56 -4.99 -5.85
CA PHE A 88 10.56 -4.83 -4.40
C PHE A 88 11.96 -4.49 -3.91
N PHE A 89 12.07 -3.59 -2.94
CA PHE A 89 13.33 -3.38 -2.22
C PHE A 89 13.06 -2.84 -0.81
N VAL A 90 13.90 -3.24 0.14
CA VAL A 90 13.91 -2.63 1.47
C VAL A 90 14.65 -1.30 1.40
N ASP A 91 14.00 -0.21 1.80
CA ASP A 91 14.60 1.11 1.81
C ASP A 91 15.43 1.39 3.07
N GLU A 92 15.97 2.61 3.18
CA GLU A 92 16.82 3.03 4.30
C GLU A 92 16.06 3.06 5.64
N ASP A 93 14.75 3.29 5.59
CA ASP A 93 13.88 3.29 6.77
C ASP A 93 13.48 1.86 7.17
N GLY A 94 13.85 0.85 6.37
CA GLY A 94 13.51 -0.54 6.61
C GLY A 94 12.09 -0.91 6.19
N ASP A 95 11.45 -0.09 5.35
CA ASP A 95 10.14 -0.38 4.77
C ASP A 95 10.30 -1.07 3.41
N LEU A 96 9.34 -1.92 3.05
CA LEU A 96 9.33 -2.55 1.73
C LEU A 96 8.72 -1.57 0.72
N ARG A 97 9.56 -1.01 -0.13
CA ARG A 97 9.10 -0.22 -1.27
C ARG A 97 8.68 -1.17 -2.40
N VAL A 98 7.45 -0.96 -2.88
CA VAL A 98 6.87 -1.65 -4.05
C VAL A 98 6.79 -0.65 -5.18
N PHE A 99 7.45 -0.93 -6.30
CA PHE A 99 7.61 0.00 -7.41
C PHE A 99 7.27 -0.65 -8.75
N TYR A 100 6.46 0.02 -9.56
CA TYR A 100 6.25 -0.34 -10.96
C TYR A 100 6.31 0.90 -11.85
N ALA A 101 6.99 0.80 -12.99
CA ALA A 101 7.10 1.87 -13.98
C ALA A 101 6.45 1.44 -15.30
N LEU A 102 5.42 2.18 -15.71
CA LEU A 102 4.71 1.99 -16.97
C LEU A 102 5.25 2.99 -18.01
N PRO A 103 6.00 2.54 -19.04
CA PRO A 103 6.50 3.44 -20.07
C PRO A 103 5.37 4.00 -20.92
N TYR A 104 5.49 5.28 -21.31
CA TYR A 104 4.57 5.95 -22.23
C TYR A 104 5.27 6.69 -23.37
N SER A 105 6.56 6.43 -23.60
CA SER A 105 7.38 7.10 -24.63
C SER A 105 6.81 7.01 -26.05
N HIS A 106 6.00 5.98 -26.34
CA HIS A 106 5.33 5.78 -27.62
C HIS A 106 3.82 6.04 -27.55
N GLY A 107 3.40 6.85 -26.57
CA GLY A 107 2.01 7.04 -26.20
C GLY A 107 1.50 6.00 -25.22
N LEU A 108 0.31 6.23 -24.71
CA LEU A 108 -0.35 5.38 -23.73
C LEU A 108 -1.78 5.06 -24.15
N ILE A 109 -2.11 3.78 -24.17
CA ILE A 109 -3.49 3.33 -24.33
C ILE A 109 -4.22 3.54 -23.00
N ALA A 110 -5.32 4.29 -23.00
CA ALA A 110 -6.04 4.63 -21.77
C ALA A 110 -6.53 3.38 -21.00
N GLY A 111 -6.96 2.34 -21.73
CA GLY A 111 -7.32 1.05 -21.14
C GLY A 111 -6.14 0.31 -20.46
N GLN A 112 -4.90 0.54 -20.91
CA GLN A 112 -3.70 -0.04 -20.29
C GLN A 112 -3.43 0.60 -18.93
N LEU A 113 -3.60 1.92 -18.80
CA LEU A 113 -3.55 2.61 -17.51
C LEU A 113 -4.52 1.95 -16.53
N MET A 114 -5.79 1.83 -16.90
CA MET A 114 -6.82 1.28 -16.03
C MET A 114 -6.57 -0.19 -15.68
N ALA A 115 -6.02 -0.97 -16.61
CA ALA A 115 -5.60 -2.33 -16.32
C ALA A 115 -4.45 -2.37 -15.29
N MET A 116 -3.48 -1.47 -15.38
CA MET A 116 -2.37 -1.40 -14.43
C MET A 116 -2.80 -0.90 -13.05
N VAL A 117 -3.66 0.13 -12.97
CA VAL A 117 -4.26 0.60 -11.70
C VAL A 117 -4.90 -0.56 -10.95
N ARG A 118 -5.76 -1.33 -11.62
CA ARG A 118 -6.43 -2.48 -11.01
C ARG A 118 -5.45 -3.59 -10.62
N ARG A 119 -4.52 -3.97 -11.52
CA ARG A 119 -3.55 -5.03 -11.23
C ARG A 119 -2.64 -4.68 -10.06
N PHE A 120 -2.15 -3.44 -10.01
CA PHE A 120 -1.29 -2.99 -8.92
C PHE A 120 -2.05 -3.01 -7.59
N GLY A 121 -3.28 -2.48 -7.54
CA GLY A 121 -4.13 -2.57 -6.34
C GLY A 121 -4.39 -4.01 -5.89
N SER A 122 -4.80 -4.90 -6.80
CA SER A 122 -5.02 -6.32 -6.47
C SER A 122 -3.75 -7.05 -6.03
N LEU A 123 -2.60 -6.67 -6.58
CA LEU A 123 -1.31 -7.20 -6.16
C LEU A 123 -1.00 -6.80 -4.72
N LEU A 124 -1.26 -5.55 -4.35
CA LEU A 124 -1.08 -5.10 -2.96
C LEU A 124 -2.00 -5.86 -2.00
N GLU A 125 -3.25 -6.12 -2.38
CA GLU A 125 -4.15 -6.98 -1.59
C GLU A 125 -3.58 -8.38 -1.37
N HIS A 126 -3.03 -8.97 -2.43
CA HIS A 126 -2.41 -10.28 -2.34
C HIS A 126 -1.16 -10.27 -1.44
N MET A 127 -0.36 -9.20 -1.51
CA MET A 127 0.85 -9.03 -0.70
C MET A 127 0.53 -8.94 0.79
N VAL A 128 -0.50 -8.17 1.15
CA VAL A 128 -0.81 -7.91 2.57
C VAL A 128 -1.72 -8.94 3.21
N GLY A 129 -2.42 -9.74 2.40
CA GLY A 129 -3.18 -10.90 2.85
C GLY A 129 -2.39 -12.19 2.69
N PRO A 130 -2.65 -13.01 1.65
CA PRO A 130 -2.07 -14.35 1.49
C PRO A 130 -0.54 -14.45 1.54
N ARG A 131 0.21 -13.41 1.15
CA ARG A 131 1.68 -13.45 1.20
C ARG A 131 2.29 -12.92 2.49
N ASN A 132 1.48 -12.42 3.41
CA ASN A 132 1.90 -11.94 4.71
C ASN A 132 1.65 -12.96 5.84
N GLU A 133 1.68 -14.26 5.53
CA GLU A 133 1.51 -15.33 6.54
C GLU A 133 2.57 -15.27 7.64
N ASP A 134 3.79 -14.87 7.28
CA ASP A 134 4.91 -14.69 8.22
C ASP A 134 4.75 -13.42 9.10
N GLY A 135 3.75 -12.58 8.84
CA GLY A 135 3.46 -11.37 9.61
C GLY A 135 4.49 -10.25 9.46
N LEU A 136 5.32 -10.29 8.41
CA LEU A 136 6.43 -9.36 8.23
C LEU A 136 5.96 -7.96 7.80
N ILE A 137 4.82 -7.84 7.12
CA ILE A 137 4.22 -6.54 6.77
C ILE A 137 3.28 -6.11 7.90
N LEU A 138 3.60 -4.97 8.53
CA LEU A 138 2.83 -4.38 9.61
C LEU A 138 1.74 -3.46 9.08
N LEU A 139 0.72 -4.02 8.43
CA LEU A 139 -0.49 -3.23 8.17
C LEU A 139 -1.10 -2.83 9.49
N GLY A 140 -1.29 -1.51 9.67
CA GLY A 140 -1.76 -0.90 10.90
C GLY A 140 -2.79 -1.80 11.56
N ARG A 141 -2.37 -2.54 12.60
CA ARG A 141 -3.27 -3.31 13.44
C ARG A 141 -4.37 -2.31 13.75
N SER A 142 -5.61 -2.60 13.36
CA SER A 142 -6.70 -1.95 14.07
C SER A 142 -6.34 -2.13 15.54
N ARG A 143 -6.21 -1.02 16.26
CA ARG A 143 -5.72 -0.92 17.64
C ARG A 143 -6.70 -1.56 18.63
N LYS A 144 -7.29 -2.70 18.25
CA LYS A 144 -8.36 -3.45 18.89
C LYS A 144 -7.95 -4.88 19.25
N ALA A 145 -6.68 -5.26 19.06
CA ALA A 145 -6.13 -6.53 19.55
C ALA A 145 -5.27 -6.37 20.81
N SER A 146 -5.23 -5.15 21.39
CA SER A 146 -4.51 -4.85 22.64
C SER A 146 -5.43 -4.40 23.78
N GLU A 147 -6.76 -4.50 23.62
CA GLU A 147 -7.72 -4.30 24.72
C GLU A 147 -8.14 -5.61 25.42
N ASP A 148 -7.80 -6.78 24.86
CA ASP A 148 -8.12 -8.10 25.46
C ASP A 148 -7.02 -8.65 26.40
N LEU A 149 -6.02 -7.83 26.74
CA LEU A 149 -5.00 -8.16 27.75
C LEU A 149 -4.95 -7.12 28.88
N ALA A 150 -6.09 -6.55 29.25
CA ALA A 150 -6.23 -5.98 30.58
C ALA A 150 -6.43 -7.13 31.58
N PRO A 151 -5.49 -7.40 32.51
CA PRO A 151 -5.78 -8.33 33.59
C PRO A 151 -6.92 -7.75 34.42
N THR A 152 -8.00 -8.53 34.57
CA THR A 152 -9.04 -8.30 35.58
C THR A 152 -8.37 -8.22 36.96
N LEU A 153 -8.07 -6.99 37.40
CA LEU A 153 -7.70 -6.71 38.78
C LEU A 153 -8.98 -6.77 39.62
N ASN A 154 -9.31 -7.98 40.03
CA ASN A 154 -10.26 -8.24 41.08
C ASN A 154 -9.52 -7.96 42.41
N ALA A 155 -9.69 -6.75 42.96
CA ALA A 155 -9.28 -6.44 44.32
C ALA A 155 -10.51 -5.96 45.08
N GLN A 156 -11.03 -6.87 45.89
CA GLN A 156 -12.10 -6.67 46.85
C GLN A 156 -11.76 -5.48 47.77
N ALA A 157 -12.72 -4.56 47.92
CA ALA A 157 -12.70 -3.60 49.02
C ALA A 157 -12.96 -4.38 50.33
N PRO A 158 -12.17 -4.19 51.40
CA PRO A 158 -12.58 -4.65 52.72
C PRO A 158 -13.68 -3.73 53.24
N GLU A 159 -14.82 -4.33 53.57
CA GLU A 159 -15.88 -3.69 54.34
C GLU A 159 -15.37 -3.43 55.76
N ASP A 160 -15.23 -2.15 56.13
CA ASP A 160 -15.09 -1.74 57.51
C ASP A 160 -16.42 -1.96 58.24
N GLY A 161 -16.51 -3.10 58.92
CA GLY A 161 -17.59 -3.42 59.85
C GLY A 161 -17.05 -3.75 61.23
N ALA A 162 -17.07 -2.77 62.15
CA ALA A 162 -17.14 -3.04 63.58
C ALA A 162 -17.61 -1.80 64.37
N LEU A 163 -18.89 -1.79 64.73
CA LEU A 163 -19.40 -1.08 65.91
C LEU A 163 -19.40 -2.06 67.10
N LEU A 164 -19.24 -1.49 68.31
CA LEU A 164 -19.51 -2.03 69.67
C LEU A 164 -18.34 -2.74 70.41
N ASN A 165 -17.68 -2.02 71.30
CA ASN A 165 -18.01 -1.95 72.74
C ASN A 165 -17.33 -0.76 73.42
#